data_AF-A0A419FJ14-F1
#
_entry.id   AF-A0A419FJ14-F1
#
_cell.length_a   1.000
_cell.length_b   1.000
_cell.length_c   1.000
_cell.angle_alpha   90.00
_cell.angle_beta   90.00
_cell.angle_gamma   90.00
#
_symmetry.space_group_name_H-M   'P 1'
#
loop_
_entity.id
_entity.type
_entity.pdbx_description
1 polymer ?
#
loop_
_entity_poly.entity_id
_entity_poly.type
_entity_poly.pdbx_seq_one_letter_code
_entity_poly.pdbx_strand_id
1 'polypeptide(L)'
;MPDPIPLAHLVRIAGAPGSGKSLLITALTEAFRARGIRTASATLRTDGATVFVMPNSGRATLDRPLGLDELPALLRSLDPSVRLLLAEGYPAVADGILAPTVEVLMWGVGPATPAAALVATIDGAALLRQFQRTGPKDAGLAAEVADAIQSRVLGQPPSAQSAGTRTPEAGSGVVGGIRRWFRRG
;
A
#
# COMPACT_ATOMS: atom_id res chain seq x y z
N MET A 1 22.84 -16.47 19.89
CA MET A 1 21.36 -16.46 19.85
C MET A 1 20.96 -15.97 18.47
N PRO A 2 20.00 -16.60 17.77
CA PRO A 2 19.49 -16.06 16.51
C PRO A 2 18.82 -14.71 16.78
N ASP A 3 19.08 -13.72 15.93
CA ASP A 3 18.44 -12.41 16.02
C ASP A 3 16.91 -12.56 15.97
N PRO A 4 16.15 -11.79 16.78
CA PRO A 4 14.71 -11.82 16.72
C PRO A 4 14.26 -11.42 15.31
N ILE A 5 13.62 -12.34 14.59
CA ILE A 5 13.05 -12.05 13.27
C ILE A 5 12.14 -10.82 13.43
N PRO A 6 12.36 -9.72 12.69
CA PRO A 6 11.52 -8.54 12.80
C PRO A 6 10.11 -8.84 12.30
N LEU A 7 9.10 -8.18 12.88
CA LEU A 7 7.73 -8.24 12.36
C LEU A 7 7.67 -7.57 10.98
N ALA A 8 6.71 -8.01 10.16
CA ALA A 8 6.46 -7.33 8.89
C ALA A 8 6.02 -5.88 9.15
N HIS A 9 6.52 -4.96 8.31
CA HIS A 9 6.04 -3.59 8.34
C HIS A 9 4.60 -3.53 7.85
N LEU A 10 3.76 -2.77 8.54
CA LEU A 10 2.34 -2.62 8.23
C LEU A 10 2.09 -1.32 7.47
N VAL A 11 1.38 -1.41 6.35
CA VAL A 11 0.83 -0.25 5.63
C VAL A 11 -0.66 -0.44 5.43
N ARG A 12 -1.45 0.53 5.86
CA ARG A 12 -2.89 0.55 5.63
C ARG A 12 -3.21 1.15 4.27
N ILE A 13 -4.15 0.56 3.54
CA ILE A 13 -4.68 1.07 2.29
C ILE A 13 -6.11 1.55 2.53
N ALA A 14 -6.28 2.87 2.49
CA ALA A 14 -7.53 3.56 2.81
C ALA A 14 -8.23 4.10 1.55
N GLY A 15 -9.54 4.33 1.65
CA GLY A 15 -10.33 4.93 0.56
C GLY A 15 -11.76 4.38 0.50
N ALA A 16 -12.63 5.10 -0.19
CA ALA A 16 -14.06 4.75 -0.34
C ALA A 16 -14.26 3.37 -1.03
N PRO A 17 -15.40 2.69 -0.83
CA PRO A 17 -15.77 1.54 -1.64
C PRO A 17 -15.68 1.86 -3.14
N GLY A 18 -15.16 0.93 -3.94
CA GLY A 18 -15.01 1.11 -5.39
C GLY A 18 -13.86 2.04 -5.83
N SER A 19 -13.05 2.60 -4.92
CA SER A 19 -11.95 3.50 -5.29
C SER A 19 -10.75 2.84 -5.98
N GLY A 20 -10.73 1.51 -6.09
CA GLY A 20 -9.62 0.76 -6.69
C GLY A 20 -8.54 0.29 -5.70
N LYS A 21 -8.80 0.31 -4.38
CA LYS A 21 -7.84 -0.15 -3.34
C LYS A 21 -7.28 -1.54 -3.61
N SER A 22 -8.13 -2.53 -3.91
CA SER A 22 -7.66 -3.90 -4.16
C SER A 22 -6.82 -4.00 -5.44
N LEU A 23 -7.10 -3.19 -6.47
CA LEU A 23 -6.25 -3.11 -7.67
C LEU A 23 -4.89 -2.48 -7.34
N LEU A 24 -4.87 -1.44 -6.50
CA LEU A 24 -3.63 -0.86 -6.00
C LEU A 24 -2.81 -1.87 -5.20
N ILE A 25 -3.43 -2.65 -4.30
CA ILE A 25 -2.75 -3.69 -3.53
C ILE A 25 -2.10 -4.71 -4.45
N THR A 26 -2.81 -5.17 -5.49
CA THR A 26 -2.24 -6.07 -6.50
C THR A 26 -1.05 -5.43 -7.21
N ALA A 27 -1.17 -4.19 -7.67
CA ALA A 27 -0.08 -3.49 -8.37
C ALA A 27 1.14 -3.26 -7.47
N LEU A 28 0.92 -2.90 -6.20
CA LEU A 28 1.99 -2.76 -5.21
C LEU A 28 2.66 -4.11 -4.89
N THR A 29 1.88 -5.18 -4.79
CA THR A 29 2.40 -6.53 -4.54
C THR A 29 3.35 -6.94 -5.67
N GLU A 30 2.97 -6.72 -6.93
CA GLU A 30 3.84 -6.99 -8.08
C GLU A 30 5.06 -6.06 -8.12
N ALA A 31 4.90 -4.76 -7.81
CA ALA A 31 6.02 -3.82 -7.74
C ALA A 31 7.05 -4.23 -6.66
N PHE A 32 6.60 -4.65 -5.48
CA PHE A 32 7.48 -5.13 -4.42
C PHE A 32 8.08 -6.50 -4.71
N ARG A 33 7.34 -7.38 -5.37
CA ARG A 33 7.86 -8.66 -5.87
C ARG A 33 9.01 -8.45 -6.84
N ALA A 34 8.90 -7.52 -7.78
CA ALA A 34 9.97 -7.16 -8.71
C ALA A 34 11.22 -6.62 -7.99
N ARG A 35 11.06 -6.08 -6.79
CA ARG A 35 12.13 -5.57 -5.92
C ARG A 35 12.65 -6.62 -4.92
N GLY A 36 12.15 -7.86 -4.97
CA GLY A 36 12.54 -8.92 -4.03
C GLY A 36 11.94 -8.79 -2.62
N ILE A 37 10.94 -7.92 -2.42
CA ILE A 37 10.28 -7.73 -1.13
C ILE A 37 9.04 -8.63 -1.05
N ARG A 38 9.08 -9.59 -0.11
CA ARG A 38 7.95 -10.49 0.16
C ARG A 38 6.83 -9.72 0.83
N THR A 39 5.71 -9.60 0.12
CA THR A 39 4.55 -8.79 0.51
C THR A 39 3.32 -9.68 0.67
N ALA A 40 2.61 -9.53 1.78
CA ALA A 40 1.30 -10.12 2.01
C ALA A 40 0.24 -9.02 2.04
N SER A 41 -1.03 -9.41 1.91
CA SER A 41 -2.16 -8.53 2.21
C SER A 41 -3.07 -9.12 3.29
N ALA A 42 -3.72 -8.24 4.04
CA ALA A 42 -4.81 -8.56 4.94
C ALA A 42 -6.04 -7.73 4.57
N THR A 43 -7.20 -8.34 4.55
CA THR A 43 -8.47 -7.66 4.28
C THR A 43 -9.46 -7.97 5.38
N LEU A 44 -9.96 -6.92 6.05
CA LEU A 44 -11.13 -7.02 6.91
C LEU A 44 -12.38 -6.93 6.04
N ARG A 45 -13.17 -8.00 6.04
CA ARG A 45 -14.44 -8.08 5.29
C ARG A 45 -15.58 -7.46 6.09
N THR A 46 -16.67 -7.14 5.40
CA THR A 46 -17.89 -6.58 6.00
C THR A 46 -18.64 -7.55 6.90
N ASP A 47 -18.42 -8.87 6.74
CA ASP A 47 -18.93 -9.92 7.63
C ASP A 47 -18.05 -10.14 8.88
N GLY A 48 -17.02 -9.32 9.06
CA GLY A 48 -16.09 -9.38 10.18
C GLY A 48 -14.95 -10.38 9.99
N ALA A 49 -14.91 -11.17 8.92
CA ALA A 49 -13.81 -12.10 8.68
C ALA A 49 -12.53 -11.36 8.26
N THR A 50 -11.37 -11.85 8.71
CA THR A 50 -10.06 -11.36 8.26
C THR A 50 -9.43 -12.36 7.29
N VAL A 51 -9.08 -11.90 6.10
CA VAL A 51 -8.48 -12.74 5.05
C VAL A 51 -7.04 -12.31 4.81
N PHE A 52 -6.10 -13.25 4.87
CA PHE A 52 -4.72 -13.06 4.47
C PHE A 52 -4.46 -13.68 3.11
N VAL A 53 -3.72 -12.95 2.27
CA VAL A 53 -3.14 -13.47 1.03
C VAL A 53 -1.61 -13.39 1.14
N MET A 54 -0.96 -14.55 1.08
CA MET A 54 0.48 -14.70 1.28
C MET A 54 1.25 -14.58 -0.06
N PRO A 55 2.57 -14.27 -0.03
CA PRO A 55 3.36 -14.09 -1.25
C PRO A 55 3.42 -15.32 -2.17
N ASN A 56 3.16 -16.52 -1.62
CA ASN A 56 3.12 -17.80 -2.33
C ASN A 56 1.71 -18.18 -2.82
N SER A 57 0.80 -17.21 -2.89
CA SER A 57 -0.62 -17.40 -3.25
C SER A 57 -1.45 -18.23 -2.26
N GLY A 58 -0.89 -18.60 -1.09
CA GLY A 58 -1.68 -19.22 -0.04
C GLY A 58 -2.67 -18.23 0.58
N ARG A 59 -3.83 -18.74 1.00
CA ARG A 59 -4.89 -17.95 1.64
C ARG A 59 -5.21 -18.51 3.02
N ALA A 60 -5.31 -17.63 4.00
CA ALA A 60 -5.83 -17.96 5.33
C ALA A 60 -7.05 -17.08 5.62
N THR A 61 -8.11 -17.68 6.12
CA THR A 61 -9.32 -16.95 6.55
C THR A 61 -9.50 -17.19 8.04
N LEU A 62 -9.73 -16.11 8.79
CA LEU A 62 -10.17 -16.17 10.17
C LEU A 62 -11.60 -15.63 10.23
N ASP A 63 -12.50 -16.43 10.78
CA ASP A 63 -13.93 -16.07 10.94
C ASP A 63 -14.13 -15.14 12.15
N ARG A 64 -13.21 -14.18 12.35
CA ARG A 64 -13.28 -13.12 13.34
C ARG A 64 -12.49 -11.89 12.89
N PRO A 65 -12.84 -10.69 13.40
CA PRO A 65 -12.05 -9.51 13.15
C PRO A 65 -10.73 -9.58 13.93
N LEU A 66 -9.69 -8.98 13.37
CA LEU A 66 -8.41 -8.72 14.04
C LEU A 66 -8.18 -7.22 14.09
N GLY A 67 -7.57 -6.72 15.16
CA GLY A 67 -7.02 -5.36 15.21
C GLY A 67 -5.81 -5.19 14.28
N LEU A 68 -5.47 -3.93 13.95
CA LEU A 68 -4.29 -3.63 13.13
C LEU A 68 -2.96 -4.04 13.81
N ASP A 69 -2.90 -3.95 15.15
CA ASP A 69 -1.78 -4.42 15.99
C ASP A 69 -1.59 -5.94 15.95
N GLU A 70 -2.66 -6.70 15.84
CA GLU A 70 -2.60 -8.17 15.84
C GLU A 70 -2.04 -8.74 14.53
N LEU A 71 -2.21 -8.03 13.40
CA LEU A 71 -1.92 -8.58 12.07
C LEU A 71 -0.45 -9.00 11.89
N PRO A 72 0.57 -8.17 12.23
CA PRO A 72 1.96 -8.54 12.02
C PRO A 72 2.37 -9.76 12.85
N ALA A 73 1.83 -9.89 14.07
CA ALA A 73 2.10 -11.02 14.95
C ALA A 73 1.50 -12.32 14.41
N LEU A 74 0.23 -12.30 13.99
CA LEU A 74 -0.40 -13.47 13.38
C LEU A 74 0.29 -13.83 12.05
N LEU A 75 0.59 -12.85 11.20
CA LEU A 75 1.26 -13.08 9.93
C LEU A 75 2.62 -13.77 10.12
N ARG A 76 3.36 -13.43 11.17
CA ARG A 76 4.62 -14.10 11.50
C ARG A 76 4.47 -15.61 11.75
N SER A 77 3.35 -16.04 12.33
CA SER A 77 3.06 -17.47 12.51
C SER A 77 2.67 -18.18 11.20
N LEU A 78 2.13 -17.44 10.22
CA LEU A 78 1.72 -17.97 8.92
C LEU A 78 2.89 -18.02 7.92
N ASP A 79 3.63 -16.91 7.80
CA ASP A 79 4.83 -16.79 6.96
C ASP A 79 5.82 -15.76 7.57
N PRO A 80 6.86 -16.21 8.32
CA PRO A 80 7.85 -15.33 8.92
C PRO A 80 8.81 -14.68 7.91
N SER A 81 8.74 -15.06 6.63
CA SER A 81 9.55 -14.46 5.56
C SER A 81 8.96 -13.17 5.00
N VAL A 82 7.70 -12.86 5.30
CA VAL A 82 7.05 -11.62 4.86
C VAL A 82 7.74 -10.42 5.51
N ARG A 83 7.94 -9.37 4.72
CA ARG A 83 8.58 -8.11 5.15
C ARG A 83 7.62 -6.93 5.14
N LEU A 84 6.58 -6.99 4.31
CA LEU A 84 5.57 -5.94 4.16
C LEU A 84 4.17 -6.54 4.19
N LEU A 85 3.26 -5.93 4.94
CA LEU A 85 1.84 -6.27 5.01
C LEU A 85 1.01 -5.07 4.57
N LEU A 86 0.15 -5.28 3.57
CA LEU A 86 -0.81 -4.30 3.07
C LEU A 86 -2.20 -4.59 3.63
N ALA A 87 -2.76 -3.70 4.45
CA ALA A 87 -4.04 -3.91 5.14
C ALA A 87 -5.17 -3.08 4.54
N GLU A 88 -6.25 -3.73 4.09
CA GLU A 88 -7.47 -3.12 3.54
C GLU A 88 -8.68 -3.32 4.48
N GLY A 89 -9.58 -2.33 4.53
CA GLY A 89 -10.84 -2.44 5.28
C GLY A 89 -10.76 -2.01 6.74
N TYR A 90 -9.59 -1.55 7.19
CA TYR A 90 -9.37 -1.09 8.56
C TYR A 90 -9.61 0.42 8.70
N PRO A 91 -10.28 0.86 9.79
CA PRO A 91 -10.54 2.29 10.02
C PRO A 91 -9.24 3.06 10.29
N ALA A 92 -9.27 4.37 10.06
CA ALA A 92 -8.09 5.24 10.16
C ALA A 92 -7.53 5.38 11.58
N VAL A 93 -8.42 5.24 12.57
CA VAL A 93 -8.07 5.19 13.99
C VAL A 93 -8.80 3.96 14.53
N ALA A 94 -8.20 2.79 14.33
CA ALA A 94 -8.54 1.61 15.11
C ALA A 94 -7.64 1.65 16.36
N ASP A 95 -8.24 1.60 17.55
CA ASP A 95 -7.53 1.26 18.79
C ASP A 95 -6.34 2.17 19.15
N GLY A 96 -6.38 3.43 18.71
CA GLY A 96 -5.34 4.44 18.99
C GLY A 96 -4.04 4.27 18.19
N ILE A 97 -4.01 3.36 17.21
CA ILE A 97 -2.81 3.07 16.41
C ILE A 97 -2.77 3.96 15.17
N LEU A 98 -1.70 4.74 15.06
CA LEU A 98 -1.43 5.56 13.89
C LEU A 98 -0.58 4.79 12.87
N ALA A 99 -1.22 3.96 12.05
CA ALA A 99 -0.52 3.15 11.04
C ALA A 99 -0.15 3.96 9.79
N PRO A 100 1.06 3.77 9.21
CA PRO A 100 1.42 4.33 7.92
C PRO A 100 0.35 3.98 6.87
N THR A 101 -0.16 4.98 6.18
CA THR A 101 -1.33 4.83 5.29
C THR A 101 -1.06 5.36 3.90
N VAL A 102 -1.45 4.57 2.89
CA VAL A 102 -1.71 5.07 1.54
C VAL A 102 -3.21 5.27 1.37
N GLU A 103 -3.63 6.46 0.98
CA GLU A 103 -5.04 6.81 0.85
C GLU A 103 -5.44 7.05 -0.61
N VAL A 104 -6.46 6.32 -1.06
CA VAL A 104 -7.04 6.47 -2.41
C VAL A 104 -8.25 7.37 -2.32
N LEU A 105 -8.09 8.59 -2.84
CA LEU A 105 -9.07 9.67 -2.80
C LEU A 105 -10.07 9.53 -3.95
N MET A 106 -11.34 9.76 -3.66
CA MET A 106 -12.41 9.86 -4.66
C MET A 106 -13.04 11.24 -4.59
N TRP A 107 -13.47 11.77 -5.74
CA TRP A 107 -14.34 12.96 -5.85
C TRP A 107 -13.77 14.24 -5.23
N GLY A 108 -12.45 14.42 -5.24
CA GLY A 108 -11.81 15.66 -4.77
C GLY A 108 -11.87 15.88 -3.26
N VAL A 109 -12.28 14.87 -2.49
CA VAL A 109 -12.23 14.91 -1.03
C VAL A 109 -10.77 14.79 -0.58
N GLY A 110 -10.36 15.63 0.38
CA GLY A 110 -9.03 15.57 0.98
C GLY A 110 -8.79 14.29 1.78
N PRO A 111 -7.53 13.98 2.15
CA PRO A 111 -7.22 12.80 2.94
C PRO A 111 -7.85 12.90 4.34
N ALA A 112 -8.48 11.81 4.77
CA ALA A 112 -8.98 11.65 6.14
C ALA A 112 -7.87 11.20 7.10
N THR A 113 -6.79 10.61 6.58
CA THR A 113 -5.65 10.16 7.38
C THR A 113 -4.85 11.35 7.92
N PRO A 114 -4.49 11.39 9.21
CA PRO A 114 -3.61 12.41 9.76
C PRO A 114 -2.26 12.46 9.01
N ALA A 115 -1.74 13.67 8.80
CA ALA A 115 -0.52 13.89 8.01
C ALA A 115 0.70 13.10 8.52
N ALA A 116 0.81 12.87 9.83
CA ALA A 116 1.89 12.10 10.43
C ALA A 116 1.87 10.60 10.05
N ALA A 117 0.71 10.05 9.67
CA ALA A 117 0.57 8.67 9.20
C ALA A 117 0.55 8.56 7.68
N LEU A 118 0.37 9.67 6.96
CA LEU A 118 0.12 9.65 5.53
C LEU A 118 1.42 9.41 4.75
N VAL A 119 1.51 8.24 4.11
CA VAL A 119 2.62 7.86 3.23
C VAL A 119 2.45 8.47 1.85
N ALA A 120 1.26 8.30 1.26
CA ALA A 120 0.92 8.82 -0.06
C ALA A 120 -0.60 8.99 -0.23
N THR A 121 -0.99 9.88 -1.13
CA THR A 121 -2.36 10.01 -1.63
C THR A 121 -2.41 9.70 -3.11
N ILE A 122 -3.45 9.01 -3.54
CA ILE A 122 -3.67 8.62 -4.93
C ILE A 122 -5.04 9.13 -5.37
N ASP A 123 -5.12 9.75 -6.55
CA ASP A 123 -6.40 9.99 -7.20
C ASP A 123 -6.95 8.66 -7.73
N GLY A 124 -8.02 8.16 -7.11
CA GLY A 124 -8.67 6.90 -7.47
C GLY A 124 -9.23 6.91 -8.89
N ALA A 125 -9.71 8.06 -9.39
CA ALA A 125 -10.21 8.14 -10.76
C ALA A 125 -9.05 8.02 -11.77
N ALA A 126 -7.90 8.63 -11.49
CA ALA A 126 -6.70 8.47 -12.30
C ALA A 126 -6.16 7.04 -12.26
N LEU A 127 -6.13 6.43 -11.08
CA LEU A 127 -5.73 5.03 -10.87
C LEU A 127 -6.59 4.07 -11.72
N LEU A 128 -7.92 4.21 -11.66
CA LEU A 128 -8.85 3.36 -12.43
C LEU A 128 -8.68 3.54 -13.94
N ARG A 129 -8.55 4.79 -14.43
CA ARG A 129 -8.29 5.06 -15.85
C ARG A 129 -6.96 4.45 -16.31
N GLN A 130 -5.93 4.54 -15.48
CA GLN A 130 -4.64 3.92 -15.80
C GLN A 130 -4.77 2.39 -15.91
N PHE A 131 -5.42 1.75 -14.94
CA PHE A 131 -5.61 0.30 -14.98
C PHE A 131 -6.47 -0.17 -16.15
N GLN A 132 -7.47 0.60 -16.57
CA GLN A 132 -8.25 0.31 -17.78
C GLN A 132 -7.38 0.35 -19.05
N ARG A 133 -6.38 1.25 -19.09
CA ARG A 133 -5.53 1.44 -20.27
C ARG A 133 -4.38 0.44 -20.37
N THR A 134 -3.71 0.16 -19.26
CA THR A 134 -2.43 -0.59 -19.26
C THR A 134 -2.46 -1.84 -18.38
N GLY A 135 -3.58 -2.11 -17.69
CA GLY A 135 -3.65 -3.16 -16.68
C GLY A 135 -2.83 -2.85 -15.42
N PRO A 136 -2.89 -3.76 -14.42
CA PRO A 136 -2.29 -3.54 -13.11
C PRO A 136 -0.76 -3.65 -13.04
N LYS A 137 -0.13 -4.27 -14.05
CA LYS A 137 1.32 -4.54 -14.07
C LYS A 137 2.15 -3.32 -14.50
N ASP A 138 1.59 -2.43 -15.31
CA ASP A 138 2.29 -1.28 -15.88
C ASP A 138 1.91 0.06 -15.21
N ALA A 139 1.52 0.00 -13.94
CA ALA A 139 1.08 1.17 -13.21
C ALA A 139 2.27 1.97 -12.66
N GLY A 140 2.80 2.92 -13.45
CA GLY A 140 3.81 3.89 -12.97
C GLY A 140 3.40 4.58 -11.64
N LEU A 141 2.10 4.80 -11.43
CA LEU A 141 1.55 5.30 -10.17
C LEU A 141 1.79 4.36 -8.99
N ALA A 142 1.69 3.05 -9.18
CA ALA A 142 1.99 2.07 -8.14
C ALA A 142 3.50 2.03 -7.83
N ALA A 143 4.37 2.23 -8.82
CA ALA A 143 5.82 2.31 -8.60
C ALA A 143 6.20 3.53 -7.74
N GLU A 144 5.59 4.70 -7.99
CA GLU A 144 5.80 5.89 -7.17
C GLU A 144 5.35 5.69 -5.72
N VAL A 145 4.21 5.01 -5.52
CA VAL A 145 3.69 4.67 -4.19
C VAL A 145 4.57 3.65 -3.50
N ALA A 146 5.09 2.65 -4.23
CA ALA A 146 6.04 1.67 -3.71
C ALA A 146 7.35 2.34 -3.25
N ASP A 147 7.84 3.35 -3.98
CA ASP A 147 9.01 4.15 -3.55
C ASP A 147 8.73 4.96 -2.29
N ALA A 148 7.54 5.54 -2.15
CA ALA A 148 7.12 6.24 -0.95
C ALA A 148 7.05 5.30 0.27
N ILE A 149 6.49 4.09 0.10
CA ILE A 149 6.47 3.06 1.14
C ILE A 149 7.90 2.60 1.48
N GLN A 150 8.73 2.32 0.49
CA GLN A 150 10.09 1.82 0.71
C GLN A 150 10.95 2.82 1.49
N SER A 151 10.87 4.11 1.14
CA SER A 151 11.59 5.18 1.83
C SER A 151 11.05 5.48 3.23
N ARG A 152 9.73 5.60 3.39
CA ARG A 152 9.12 6.06 4.65
C ARG A 152 8.87 4.94 5.66
N VAL A 153 8.60 3.73 5.18
CA VAL A 153 8.15 2.60 6.03
C VAL A 153 9.27 1.59 6.20
N LEU A 154 9.97 1.24 5.12
CA LEU A 154 11.07 0.25 5.17
C LEU A 154 12.42 0.88 5.49
N GLY A 155 12.53 2.21 5.48
CA GLY A 155 13.80 2.92 5.69
C GLY A 155 14.85 2.67 4.61
N GLN A 156 14.42 2.23 3.42
CA GLN A 156 15.30 1.88 2.30
C GLN A 156 15.27 2.95 1.21
N PRO A 157 16.39 3.22 0.51
CA PRO A 157 16.38 4.15 -0.61
C PRO A 157 15.44 3.64 -1.72
N PRO A 158 14.80 4.54 -2.49
CA PRO A 158 13.94 4.16 -3.60
C PRO A 158 14.72 3.37 -4.66
N SER A 159 14.04 2.45 -5.35
CA SER A 159 14.68 1.60 -6.36
C SER A 159 15.18 2.42 -7.56
N ALA A 160 16.42 2.19 -7.98
CA ALA A 160 17.03 2.87 -9.14
C ALA A 160 16.24 2.67 -10.47
N GLN A 161 15.44 1.60 -10.55
CA GLN A 161 14.56 1.32 -11.70
C GLN A 161 13.51 2.42 -11.95
N SER A 162 13.10 3.16 -10.91
CA SER A 162 12.14 4.28 -11.04
C SER A 162 12.78 5.56 -11.63
N ALA A 163 14.12 5.63 -11.69
CA ALA A 163 14.83 6.81 -12.20
C ALA A 163 14.93 6.81 -13.74
N GLY A 164 14.78 5.64 -14.39
CA GLY A 164 14.98 5.47 -15.83
C GLY A 164 13.79 5.86 -16.71
N THR A 165 12.60 6.12 -16.16
CA THR A 165 11.36 6.36 -16.93
C THR A 165 10.99 7.83 -17.09
N ARG A 166 11.81 8.77 -16.62
CA ARG A 166 11.60 10.21 -16.89
C ARG A 166 12.23 10.60 -18.22
N THR A 167 11.62 10.18 -19.32
CA THR A 167 11.85 10.84 -20.60
C THR A 167 11.16 12.21 -20.54
N PRO A 168 11.86 13.34 -20.76
CA PRO A 168 11.21 14.64 -20.83
C PRO A 168 10.46 14.74 -22.16
N GLU A 169 9.18 14.32 -22.19
CA GLU A 169 8.30 14.68 -23.30
C GLU A 169 7.78 16.11 -23.10
N ALA A 170 8.30 17.02 -23.91
CA ALA A 170 7.70 18.32 -24.13
C ALA A 170 6.39 18.12 -24.90
N GLY A 171 5.24 18.28 -24.24
CA GLY A 171 3.96 18.23 -24.93
C GLY A 171 2.72 18.13 -24.02
N SER A 172 2.14 19.27 -23.69
CA SER A 172 0.69 19.51 -23.54
C SER A 172 -0.19 18.46 -22.80
N GLY A 173 -0.50 18.78 -21.54
CA GLY A 173 -1.89 18.74 -21.04
C GLY A 173 -2.44 17.40 -20.54
N VAL A 174 -2.17 17.09 -19.27
CA VAL A 174 -3.13 16.77 -18.17
C VAL A 174 -2.30 16.06 -17.09
N VAL A 175 -1.65 16.84 -16.23
CA VAL A 175 -0.88 16.33 -15.08
C VAL A 175 -1.76 16.41 -13.83
N GLY A 176 -2.50 15.33 -13.56
CA GLY A 176 -3.07 15.05 -12.24
C GLY A 176 -1.96 14.52 -11.33
N GLY A 177 -0.99 15.38 -11.02
CA GLY A 177 0.23 15.01 -10.30
C GLY A 177 -0.04 14.63 -8.85
N ILE A 178 0.66 13.60 -8.36
CA ILE A 178 0.85 13.35 -6.94
C ILE A 178 1.37 14.66 -6.32
N ARG A 179 0.55 15.31 -5.49
CA ARG A 179 0.96 16.51 -4.75
C ARG A 179 1.98 16.09 -3.70
N ARG A 180 3.26 16.18 -4.08
CA ARG A 180 4.40 15.91 -3.20
C ARG A 180 4.53 17.10 -2.23
N TRP A 181 3.90 17.00 -1.05
CA TRP A 181 4.07 17.98 0.02
C TRP A 181 5.44 17.81 0.66
N PHE A 182 6.41 18.63 0.23
CA PHE A 182 7.62 18.89 1.01
C PHE A 182 7.38 20.15 1.84
N ARG A 183 7.23 20.01 3.16
CA ARG A 183 7.54 21.09 4.10
C ARG A 183 8.90 20.79 4.70
N ARG A 184 9.87 21.67 4.43
CA ARG A 184 10.99 21.91 5.34
C ARG A 184 10.40 22.52 6.62
N GLY A 185 10.69 21.88 7.74
CA GLY A 185 10.44 22.33 9.11
C GLY A 185 11.43 21.59 9.98
#